data_AF-A0A3Q7FJI6-F1
#
_entry.id   AF-A0A3Q7FJI6-F1
#
_cell.length_a   1.000
_cell.length_b   1.000
_cell.length_c   1.000
_cell.angle_alpha   90.00
_cell.angle_beta   90.00
_cell.angle_gamma   90.00
#
_symmetry.space_group_name_H-M   'P 1'
#
loop_
_entity.id
_entity.type
_entity.pdbx_description
1 polymer ?
#
loop_
_entity_poly.entity_id
_entity_poly.type
_entity_poly.pdbx_seq_one_letter_code
_entity_poly.pdbx_strand_id
1 'polypeptide(L)'
;MDLNEITQSINNIEMIQLLPIHNSSSIDHVIMREMIFGIAMMQPIKIDPESVKPPKRKNVKISKDPRSVAARHRREKISEKIRILQRLVPGGTKMDTASMLDEAVHYVKFLKKQLKSLEQATTACSNDRNNNRFVSGFNQCPHNCY
;
A
#
# COMPACT_ATOMS: atom_id res chain seq x y z
N MET A 1 -55.29 -12.39 15.23
CA MET A 1 -53.90 -12.32 14.76
C MET A 1 -53.22 -13.56 15.28
N ASP A 2 -53.01 -14.54 14.40
CA ASP A 2 -52.42 -15.82 14.79
C ASP A 2 -50.90 -15.70 14.95
N LEU A 3 -50.34 -16.46 15.90
CA LEU A 3 -48.89 -16.52 16.13
C LEU A 3 -48.12 -16.89 14.86
N ASN A 4 -48.73 -17.63 13.93
CA ASN A 4 -48.14 -17.96 12.63
C ASN A 4 -48.00 -16.75 11.70
N GLU A 5 -48.97 -15.83 11.69
CA GLU A 5 -48.91 -14.59 10.91
C GLU A 5 -47.86 -13.64 11.50
N ILE A 6 -47.75 -13.60 12.82
CA ILE A 6 -46.70 -12.85 13.53
C ILE A 6 -45.33 -13.43 13.18
N THR A 7 -45.18 -14.75 13.21
CA THR A 7 -43.91 -15.43 12.89
C THR A 7 -43.54 -15.24 11.41
N GLN A 8 -44.50 -15.34 10.48
CA GLN A 8 -44.27 -15.05 9.06
C GLN A 8 -43.94 -13.57 8.82
N SER A 9 -44.57 -12.65 9.55
CA SER A 9 -44.23 -11.22 9.49
C SER A 9 -42.82 -10.94 10.04
N ILE A 10 -42.44 -11.56 11.17
CA ILE A 10 -41.09 -11.45 11.75
C ILE A 10 -40.04 -11.99 10.78
N ASN A 11 -40.28 -13.16 10.17
CA ASN A 11 -39.37 -13.74 9.18
C ASN A 11 -39.26 -12.88 7.92
N ASN A 12 -40.34 -12.22 7.50
CA ASN A 12 -40.34 -11.28 6.37
C ASN A 12 -39.59 -9.98 6.71
N ILE A 13 -39.61 -9.55 7.98
CA ILE A 13 -38.84 -8.39 8.46
C ILE A 13 -37.34 -8.73 8.53
N GLU A 14 -36.95 -9.91 9.01
CA GLU A 14 -35.55 -10.38 9.01
C GLU A 14 -34.98 -10.53 7.59
N MET A 15 -35.81 -10.91 6.62
CA MET A 15 -35.41 -11.02 5.21
C MET A 15 -35.11 -9.68 4.54
N ILE A 16 -35.67 -8.56 5.03
CA ILE A 16 -35.33 -7.22 4.54
C ILE A 16 -33.99 -6.74 5.16
N GLN A 17 -33.65 -7.23 6.35
CA GLN A 17 -32.40 -6.89 7.05
C GLN A 17 -31.16 -7.65 6.52
N LEU A 18 -31.35 -8.72 5.73
CA LEU A 18 -30.28 -9.52 5.12
C LEU A 18 -29.94 -9.14 3.67
N LEU A 19 -30.47 -8.03 3.16
CA LEU A 19 -29.77 -7.37 2.06
C LEU A 19 -28.52 -6.75 2.65
N PRO A 20 -27.30 -7.15 2.20
CA PRO A 20 -26.13 -6.39 2.58
C PRO A 20 -26.44 -4.97 2.15
N ILE A 21 -26.39 -4.01 3.07
CA ILE A 21 -26.19 -2.62 2.69
C ILE A 21 -24.77 -2.59 2.12
N HIS A 22 -24.60 -3.12 0.92
CA HIS A 22 -23.35 -3.10 0.19
C HIS A 22 -23.25 -1.68 -0.33
N ASN A 23 -22.62 -0.83 0.48
CA ASN A 23 -22.14 0.47 0.02
C ASN A 23 -21.17 0.20 -1.14
N SER A 24 -21.69 0.18 -2.36
CA SER A 24 -20.95 -0.02 -3.62
C SER A 24 -19.72 0.88 -3.69
N SER A 25 -19.85 2.09 -3.14
CA SER A 25 -18.77 3.08 -3.01
C SER A 25 -17.53 2.60 -2.25
N SER A 26 -17.67 1.65 -1.31
CA SER A 26 -16.54 1.15 -0.51
C SER A 26 -15.72 0.09 -1.23
N ILE A 27 -16.39 -0.79 -2.00
CA ILE A 27 -15.72 -1.82 -2.82
C ILE A 27 -14.93 -1.15 -3.95
N ASP A 28 -15.54 -0.15 -4.61
CA ASP A 28 -14.87 0.63 -5.65
C ASP A 28 -13.58 1.27 -5.12
N HIS A 29 -13.61 1.80 -3.90
CA HIS A 29 -12.42 2.38 -3.26
C HIS A 29 -11.33 1.34 -2.98
N VAL A 30 -11.69 0.13 -2.55
CA VAL A 30 -10.73 -0.97 -2.31
C VAL A 30 -10.12 -1.45 -3.62
N ILE A 31 -10.92 -1.63 -4.67
CA ILE A 31 -10.45 -2.09 -5.98
C ILE A 31 -9.55 -1.03 -6.63
N MET A 32 -9.98 0.23 -6.63
CA MET A 32 -9.17 1.35 -7.13
C MET A 32 -7.83 1.44 -6.40
N ARG A 33 -7.83 1.23 -5.08
CA ARG A 33 -6.61 1.23 -4.27
C ARG A 33 -5.65 0.10 -4.65
N GLU A 34 -6.15 -1.12 -4.80
CA GLU A 34 -5.31 -2.25 -5.25
C GLU A 34 -4.73 -1.99 -6.65
N MET A 35 -5.51 -1.41 -7.56
CA MET A 35 -5.02 -1.02 -8.89
C MET A 35 -3.92 0.05 -8.80
N ILE A 36 -4.12 1.11 -8.02
CA ILE A 36 -3.12 2.16 -7.82
C ILE A 36 -1.83 1.58 -7.21
N PHE A 37 -1.95 0.70 -6.22
CA PHE A 37 -0.82 0.04 -5.60
C PHE A 37 -0.07 -0.86 -6.58
N GLY A 38 -0.80 -1.57 -7.44
CA GLY A 38 -0.24 -2.39 -8.50
C GLY A 38 0.54 -1.58 -9.54
N ILE A 39 0.05 -0.41 -9.92
CA ILE A 39 0.78 0.51 -10.82
C ILE A 39 2.04 1.03 -10.12
N ALA A 40 1.92 1.45 -8.86
CA ALA A 40 3.02 2.04 -8.10
C ALA A 40 4.17 1.06 -7.83
N MET A 41 3.88 -0.22 -7.57
CA MET A 41 4.92 -1.23 -7.33
C MET A 41 5.81 -1.48 -8.56
N MET A 42 5.32 -1.19 -9.76
CA MET A 42 6.05 -1.38 -11.02
C MET A 42 6.82 -0.12 -11.46
N GLN A 43 6.63 1.02 -10.79
CA GLN A 43 7.36 2.24 -11.13
C GLN A 43 8.79 2.20 -10.59
N PRO A 44 9.80 2.65 -11.36
CA PRO A 44 11.17 2.74 -10.88
C PRO A 44 11.28 3.76 -9.75
N ILE A 45 11.61 3.29 -8.55
CA ILE A 45 11.74 4.15 -7.37
C ILE A 45 13.18 4.65 -7.28
N LYS A 46 13.39 5.96 -7.45
CA LYS A 46 14.67 6.63 -7.17
C LYS A 46 14.62 7.19 -5.74
N ILE A 47 15.26 6.49 -4.81
CA ILE A 47 15.32 6.88 -3.40
C ILE A 47 16.68 7.54 -3.14
N ASP A 48 16.85 8.76 -3.65
CA ASP A 48 18.05 9.55 -3.33
C ASP A 48 17.72 10.39 -2.08
N PRO A 49 18.18 10.00 -0.87
CA PRO A 49 17.90 10.76 0.37
C PRO A 49 18.42 12.20 0.27
N GLU A 50 19.47 12.42 -0.52
CA GLU A 50 20.10 13.72 -0.73
C GLU A 50 19.32 14.66 -1.67
N SER A 51 18.39 14.12 -2.48
CA SER A 51 17.57 14.95 -3.38
C SER A 51 16.48 15.74 -2.64
N VAL A 52 16.19 15.40 -1.38
CA VAL A 52 15.09 15.98 -0.59
C VAL A 52 15.53 17.28 0.09
N LYS A 53 15.96 18.25 -0.73
CA LYS A 53 16.48 19.54 -0.27
C LYS A 53 15.44 20.29 0.58
N PRO A 54 15.77 20.74 1.81
CA PRO A 54 14.85 21.52 2.63
C PRO A 54 14.45 22.81 1.91
N PRO A 55 13.17 23.23 1.98
CA PRO A 55 12.76 24.50 1.40
C PRO A 55 13.52 25.65 2.08
N LYS A 56 14.19 26.49 1.27
CA LYS A 56 14.90 27.67 1.77
C LYS A 56 13.87 28.72 2.21
N ARG A 57 13.67 28.88 3.52
CA ARG A 57 12.87 29.97 4.07
C ARG A 57 13.66 31.28 3.95
N LYS A 58 13.29 32.16 3.02
CA LYS A 58 13.86 33.51 2.93
C LYS A 58 13.20 34.38 4.02
N ASN A 59 14.02 35.16 4.74
CA ASN A 59 13.59 36.25 5.65
C ASN A 59 12.97 35.85 7.01
N VAL A 60 13.55 34.88 7.73
CA VAL A 60 13.22 34.64 9.15
C VAL A 60 14.45 34.87 10.01
N LYS A 61 14.34 35.75 11.03
CA LYS A 61 15.37 35.88 12.07
C LYS A 61 15.43 34.56 12.85
N ILE A 62 16.52 33.82 12.72
CA ILE A 62 16.71 32.51 13.35
C ILE A 62 17.35 32.73 14.73
N SER A 63 16.76 32.16 15.77
CA SER A 63 17.36 32.15 17.11
C SER A 63 18.62 31.26 17.14
N LYS A 64 19.68 31.75 17.80
CA LYS A 64 20.94 31.02 18.02
C LYS A 64 20.98 30.28 19.36
N ASP A 65 19.91 30.37 20.14
CA ASP A 65 19.79 29.66 21.42
C ASP A 65 19.91 28.13 21.19
N PRO A 66 20.74 27.42 21.99
CA PRO A 66 20.99 25.99 21.79
C PRO A 66 19.72 25.13 21.82
N ARG A 67 18.73 25.48 22.64
CA ARG A 67 17.45 24.75 22.71
C ARG A 67 16.63 24.98 21.44
N SER A 68 16.62 26.21 20.92
CA SER A 68 15.98 26.56 19.64
C SER A 68 16.61 25.81 18.46
N VAL A 69 17.95 25.78 18.40
CA VAL A 69 18.71 25.05 17.37
C VAL A 69 18.41 23.55 17.42
N ALA A 70 18.45 22.95 18.61
CA ALA A 70 18.14 21.52 18.77
C ALA A 70 16.72 21.18 18.34
N ALA A 71 15.73 22.01 18.71
CA ALA A 71 14.35 21.83 18.28
C ALA A 71 14.19 21.97 16.76
N ARG A 72 14.90 22.91 16.13
CA ARG A 72 14.92 23.09 14.68
C ARG A 72 15.47 21.87 13.96
N HIS A 73 16.64 21.35 14.37
CA HIS A 73 17.21 20.13 13.78
C HIS A 73 16.27 18.92 13.93
N ARG A 74 15.56 18.79 15.05
CA ARG A 74 14.54 17.73 15.22
C ARG A 74 13.41 17.87 14.20
N ARG A 75 12.88 19.09 14.01
CA ARG A 75 11.80 19.34 13.03
C ARG A 75 12.28 19.10 11.60
N GLU A 76 13.49 19.52 11.26
CA GLU A 76 14.08 19.30 9.92
C GLU A 76 14.20 17.81 9.60
N LYS A 77 14.69 16.99 10.54
CA LYS A 77 14.74 15.52 10.40
C LYS A 77 13.36 14.90 10.20
N ILE A 78 12.34 15.37 10.93
CA ILE A 78 10.96 14.89 10.75
C ILE A 78 10.45 15.27 9.36
N SER A 79 10.59 16.54 8.96
CA SER A 79 10.14 17.01 7.64
C SER A 79 10.86 16.33 6.47
N GLU A 80 12.12 15.95 6.63
CA GLU A 80 12.84 15.13 5.66
C GLU A 80 12.19 13.76 5.49
N LYS A 81 11.98 13.04 6.60
CA LYS A 81 11.33 11.72 6.57
C LYS A 81 9.93 11.77 5.97
N ILE A 82 9.14 12.79 6.30
CA ILE A 82 7.81 13.00 5.72
C ILE A 82 7.89 13.18 4.20
N ARG A 83 8.85 13.96 3.69
CA ARG A 83 9.02 14.20 2.24
C ARG A 83 9.54 12.98 1.47
N ILE A 84 10.30 12.11 2.13
CA ILE A 84 10.67 10.81 1.57
C ILE A 84 9.41 9.94 1.49
N LEU A 85 8.65 9.86 2.58
CA LEU A 85 7.42 9.08 2.63
C LEU A 85 6.40 9.51 1.56
N GLN A 86 6.24 10.81 1.33
CA GLN A 86 5.37 11.36 0.27
C GLN A 86 5.69 10.83 -1.13
N ARG A 87 6.95 10.47 -1.41
CA ARG A 87 7.39 9.90 -2.70
C ARG A 87 7.23 8.38 -2.77
N LEU A 88 7.25 7.71 -1.63
CA LEU A 88 7.12 6.25 -1.54
C LEU A 88 5.66 5.79 -1.53
N VAL A 89 4.77 6.59 -0.94
CA VAL A 89 3.35 6.27 -0.83
C VAL A 89 2.62 6.74 -2.10
N PRO A 90 1.84 5.87 -2.77
CA PRO A 90 1.02 6.26 -3.91
C PRO A 90 0.07 7.40 -3.54
N GLY A 91 0.18 8.54 -4.21
CA GLY A 91 -0.63 9.73 -3.92
C GLY A 91 -0.18 10.58 -2.71
N GLY A 92 0.89 10.19 -1.99
CA GLY A 92 1.31 10.79 -0.72
C GLY A 92 1.56 12.31 -0.76
N THR A 93 2.01 12.86 -1.89
CA THR A 93 2.20 14.32 -2.07
C THR A 93 0.92 15.14 -1.92
N LYS A 94 -0.25 14.55 -2.19
CA LYS A 94 -1.56 15.23 -2.13
C LYS A 94 -2.35 14.90 -0.86
N MET A 95 -1.79 14.07 0.03
CA MET A 95 -2.45 13.59 1.23
C MET A 95 -2.00 14.39 2.46
N ASP A 96 -2.88 14.52 3.45
CA ASP A 96 -2.48 14.97 4.78
C ASP A 96 -1.61 13.90 5.48
N THR A 97 -0.95 14.28 6.57
CA THR A 97 0.01 13.37 7.23
C THR A 97 -0.67 12.16 7.87
N ALA A 98 -1.89 12.28 8.39
CA ALA A 98 -2.58 11.16 9.00
C ALA A 98 -3.01 10.15 7.93
N SER A 99 -3.70 10.61 6.89
CA SER A 99 -4.13 9.76 5.78
C SER A 99 -2.94 9.11 5.06
N MET A 100 -1.84 9.85 4.87
CA MET A 100 -0.63 9.29 4.24
C MET A 100 -0.01 8.16 5.08
N LEU A 101 -0.03 8.28 6.41
CA LEU A 101 0.47 7.23 7.30
C LEU A 101 -0.43 5.98 7.25
N ASP A 102 -1.75 6.17 7.24
CA ASP A 102 -2.69 5.05 7.06
C ASP A 102 -2.47 4.37 5.72
N GLU A 103 -2.32 5.13 4.65
CA GLU A 103 -2.08 4.59 3.30
C GLU A 103 -0.75 3.83 3.21
N ALA A 104 0.30 4.34 3.86
CA ALA A 104 1.59 3.68 3.94
C ALA A 104 1.48 2.28 4.58
N VAL A 105 0.71 2.14 5.66
CA VAL A 105 0.49 0.84 6.31
C VAL A 105 -0.17 -0.15 5.35
N HIS A 106 -1.16 0.30 4.60
CA HIS A 106 -1.86 -0.56 3.66
C HIS A 106 -1.01 -0.92 2.44
N TYR A 107 -0.21 0.02 1.93
CA TYR A 107 0.70 -0.26 0.84
C TYR A 107 1.78 -1.28 1.24
N VAL A 108 2.33 -1.18 2.46
CA VAL A 108 3.26 -2.19 3.00
C VAL A 108 2.60 -3.55 3.12
N LYS A 109 1.34 -3.62 3.58
CA LYS A 109 0.58 -4.89 3.62
C LYS A 109 0.38 -5.49 2.23
N PHE A 110 0.05 -4.64 1.25
CA PHE A 110 -0.07 -5.04 -0.15
C PHE A 110 1.24 -5.62 -0.69
N LEU A 111 2.36 -4.91 -0.51
CA LEU A 111 3.69 -5.38 -0.96
C LEU A 111 4.07 -6.73 -0.33
N LYS A 112 3.81 -6.92 0.97
CA LYS A 112 4.03 -8.21 1.65
C LYS A 112 3.17 -9.33 1.08
N LYS A 113 1.91 -9.05 0.73
CA LYS A 113 1.01 -10.03 0.08
C LYS A 113 1.56 -10.45 -1.29
N GLN A 114 2.02 -9.48 -2.09
CA GLN A 114 2.63 -9.75 -3.40
C GLN A 114 3.91 -10.60 -3.27
N LEU A 115 4.79 -10.27 -2.32
CA LEU A 115 6.00 -11.05 -2.04
C LEU A 115 5.68 -12.49 -1.63
N LYS A 116 4.74 -12.68 -0.69
CA LYS A 116 4.32 -14.03 -0.26
C LYS A 116 3.73 -14.86 -1.41
N SER A 117 2.92 -14.24 -2.26
CA SER A 117 2.36 -14.90 -3.46
C SER A 117 3.47 -15.33 -4.42
N LEU A 118 4.49 -14.49 -4.61
CA LEU A 118 5.64 -14.80 -5.47
C LEU A 118 6.50 -15.93 -4.87
N GLU A 119 6.80 -15.89 -3.57
CA GLU A 119 7.52 -16.96 -2.88
C GLU A 119 6.80 -18.31 -3.04
N GLN A 120 5.48 -18.33 -2.83
CA GLN A 120 4.67 -19.53 -3.02
C GLN A 120 4.74 -20.05 -4.46
N ALA A 121 4.63 -19.17 -5.46
CA ALA A 121 4.77 -19.57 -6.87
C ALA A 121 6.16 -20.17 -7.17
N THR A 122 7.24 -19.60 -6.61
CA THR A 122 8.60 -20.14 -6.82
C THR A 122 8.82 -21.49 -6.13
N THR A 123 8.23 -21.71 -4.95
CA THR A 123 8.32 -22.99 -4.22
C THR A 123 7.45 -24.08 -4.83
N ALA A 124 6.26 -23.74 -5.34
CA ALA A 124 5.39 -24.67 -6.06
C ALA A 124 6.11 -25.22 -7.31
N CYS A 125 6.79 -24.36 -8.08
CA CYS A 125 7.60 -24.78 -9.22
C CYS A 125 8.92 -25.51 -8.83
N SER A 126 9.30 -25.51 -7.55
CA SER A 126 10.51 -26.22 -7.07
C SER A 126 10.22 -27.63 -6.55
N ASN A 127 8.97 -27.95 -6.20
CA ASN A 127 8.58 -29.27 -5.67
C ASN A 127 8.33 -30.34 -6.74
N ASP A 128 8.28 -29.98 -8.03
CA ASP A 128 8.26 -30.92 -9.16
C ASP A 128 9.66 -31.41 -9.58
N ARG A 129 10.68 -31.32 -8.71
CA ARG A 129 12.07 -31.74 -9.00
C ARG A 129 12.54 -33.00 -8.27
N ASN A 130 11.64 -33.80 -7.70
CA ASN A 130 12.01 -35.08 -7.07
C ASN A 130 11.24 -36.28 -7.66
N ASN A 131 11.34 -36.46 -8.98
CA ASN A 131 11.23 -37.77 -9.60
C ASN A 131 12.01 -37.76 -10.93
N ASN A 132 13.11 -38.50 -10.96
CA ASN A 132 14.09 -38.53 -12.05
C ASN A 132 13.44 -38.75 -13.43
N ARG A 133 13.49 -37.72 -14.28
CA ARG A 133 13.49 -37.88 -15.74
C ARG A 133 14.67 -37.12 -16.35
N PHE A 134 15.74 -37.88 -16.52
CA PHE A 134 16.77 -37.83 -17.56
C PHE A 134 16.65 -36.70 -18.62
N VAL A 135 17.68 -35.82 -18.65
CA VAL A 135 18.17 -34.90 -19.72
C VAL A 135 17.17 -34.11 -20.58
N SER A 136 17.25 -32.77 -20.49
CA SER A 136 17.88 -31.86 -21.48
C SER A 136 17.34 -30.43 -21.34
N GLY A 137 18.22 -29.41 -21.42
CA GLY A 137 17.79 -28.03 -21.70
C GLY A 137 17.97 -26.99 -20.57
N PHE A 138 19.14 -26.94 -19.92
CA PHE A 138 19.62 -25.62 -19.47
C PHE A 138 20.12 -24.85 -20.70
N ASN A 139 19.73 -23.57 -20.76
CA ASN A 139 20.03 -22.56 -21.78
C ASN A 139 19.01 -22.47 -22.93
N GLN A 140 17.93 -21.73 -22.68
CA GLN A 140 17.64 -20.59 -23.54
C GLN A 140 16.91 -19.53 -22.71
N CYS A 141 17.69 -18.59 -22.15
CA CYS A 141 17.14 -17.27 -21.84
C CYS A 141 16.68 -16.67 -23.18
N PRO A 142 15.42 -16.26 -23.36
CA PRO A 142 15.06 -15.43 -24.50
C PRO A 142 15.62 -14.03 -24.24
N HIS A 143 16.89 -13.86 -24.59
CA HIS A 143 17.39 -12.58 -25.02
C HIS A 143 16.65 -12.19 -26.31
N ASN A 144 16.24 -10.93 -26.37
CA ASN A 144 15.58 -10.21 -27.45
C ASN A 144 14.08 -10.49 -27.67
N CYS A 145 13.28 -9.42 -27.57
CA CYS A 145 12.89 -8.64 -28.76
C CYS A 145 12.22 -7.30 -28.38
N TYR A 146 12.82 -6.22 -28.88
CA TYR A 146 12.35 -4.84 -29.13
C TYR A 146 11.81 -3.97 -27.99
#